data_AF-A0A0C2DR70-F1
#
_entry.id   AF-A0A0C2DR70-F1
#
_cell.length_a   1.000
_cell.length_b   1.000
_cell.length_c   1.000
_cell.angle_alpha   90.00
_cell.angle_beta   90.00
_cell.angle_gamma   90.00
#
_symmetry.space_group_name_H-M   'P 1'
#
loop_
_entity.id
_entity.type
_entity.pdbx_description
1 polymer ?
#
loop_
_entity_poly.entity_id
_entity_poly.type
_entity_poly.pdbx_seq_one_letter_code
_entity_poly.pdbx_strand_id
1 'polypeptide(L)'
;MSEQERTMYDAGNIKGLEDWWYDAYNEVREPLVPYLSLASSNSTWTPLPGSQICRAADDIYYWMRFWEKIRKGTLQIMRSRGVVWDMHQYHCLFNSCRVPELPKDRIYRYFKTESEGDCPSHITVLCRGKIWRVEMLRDREIKTPDELHHTLKENARHT
;
A
#
# COMPACT_ATOMS: atom_id res chain seq x y z
N MET A 1 37.48 18.93 9.21
CA MET A 1 36.69 18.09 8.30
C MET A 1 36.10 18.97 7.22
N SER A 2 36.45 18.68 5.97
CA SER A 2 35.81 19.25 4.79
C SER A 2 34.32 18.92 4.80
N GLU A 3 33.52 19.69 4.07
CA GLU A 3 32.07 19.49 4.00
C GLU A 3 31.72 18.09 3.49
N GLN A 4 32.47 17.58 2.51
CA GLN A 4 32.37 16.21 2.00
C GLN A 4 32.70 15.13 3.04
N GLU A 5 33.71 15.36 3.89
CA GLU A 5 34.05 14.42 4.98
C GLU A 5 32.96 14.36 6.05
N ARG A 6 32.23 15.46 6.26
CA ARG A 6 31.08 15.52 7.17
C ARG A 6 29.87 14.77 6.60
N THR A 7 29.55 14.97 5.32
CA THR A 7 28.47 14.24 4.64
C THR A 7 28.73 12.74 4.60
N MET A 8 29.98 12.30 4.41
CA MET A 8 30.33 10.87 4.47
C MET A 8 30.23 10.28 5.88
N TYR A 9 30.57 11.05 6.92
CA TYR A 9 30.43 10.61 8.32
C TYR A 9 28.96 10.46 8.72
N ASP A 10 28.09 11.37 8.28
CA ASP A 10 26.65 11.30 8.53
C ASP A 10 25.96 10.22 7.66
N ALA A 11 26.44 10.00 6.43
CA ALA A 11 25.96 8.92 5.55
C ALA A 11 26.35 7.50 6.01
N GLY A 12 27.34 7.38 6.91
CA GLY A 12 27.65 6.12 7.60
C GLY A 12 26.56 5.69 8.59
N ASN A 13 25.62 6.58 8.92
CA ASN A 13 24.42 6.28 9.68
C ASN A 13 23.28 5.98 8.70
N ILE A 14 22.87 4.71 8.59
CA ILE A 14 21.79 4.24 7.68
C ILE A 14 20.54 5.12 7.77
N LYS A 15 20.25 5.61 8.98
CA LYS A 15 19.13 6.52 9.25
C LYS A 15 19.25 7.87 8.52
N GLY A 16 20.47 8.40 8.38
CA GLY A 16 20.72 9.67 7.67
C GLY A 16 20.40 9.56 6.18
N LEU A 17 20.73 8.43 5.55
CA LEU A 17 20.38 8.19 4.14
C LEU A 17 18.89 7.92 3.96
N GLU A 18 18.27 7.14 4.85
CA GLU A 18 16.83 6.86 4.80
C GLU A 18 15.99 8.14 4.91
N ASP A 19 16.29 8.99 5.90
CA ASP A 19 15.59 10.26 6.13
C ASP A 19 15.80 11.22 4.95
N TRP A 20 17.03 11.36 4.45
CA TRP A 20 17.34 12.19 3.29
C TRP A 20 16.63 11.69 2.02
N TRP A 21 16.62 10.38 1.80
CA TRP A 21 15.97 9.79 0.63
C TRP A 21 14.45 9.91 0.71
N TYR A 22 13.86 9.77 1.89
CA TYR A 22 12.45 10.04 2.13
C TYR A 22 12.10 11.49 1.74
N ASP A 23 12.93 12.46 2.12
CA ASP A 23 12.72 13.87 1.77
C ASP A 23 12.83 14.13 0.27
N ALA A 24 13.74 13.45 -0.43
CA ALA A 24 13.89 13.58 -1.88
C ALA A 24 12.59 13.30 -2.66
N TYR A 25 11.69 12.43 -2.16
CA TYR A 25 10.36 12.22 -2.78
C TYR A 25 9.31 13.21 -2.30
N ASN A 26 9.36 13.62 -1.04
CA ASN A 26 8.30 14.39 -0.38
C ASN A 26 8.47 15.89 -0.51
N GLU A 27 9.66 16.36 -0.89
CA GLU A 27 9.93 17.76 -1.21
C GLU A 27 9.50 18.15 -2.63
N VAL A 28 9.37 17.17 -3.54
CA VAL A 28 8.88 17.39 -4.92
C VAL A 28 7.51 18.07 -4.90
N ARG A 29 7.42 19.20 -5.61
CA ARG A 29 6.18 20.00 -5.77
C ARG A 29 5.47 19.78 -7.11
N GLU A 30 6.09 19.05 -8.02
CA GLU A 30 5.45 18.63 -9.27
C GLU A 30 4.31 17.63 -9.01
N PRO A 31 3.29 17.56 -9.88
CA PRO A 31 2.25 16.54 -9.79
C PRO A 31 2.85 15.13 -9.72
N LEU A 32 2.33 14.28 -8.83
CA LEU A 32 2.87 12.91 -8.69
C LEU A 32 2.70 12.08 -9.96
N VAL A 33 1.61 12.27 -10.70
CA VAL A 33 1.40 11.66 -12.01
C VAL A 33 1.63 12.74 -13.08
N PRO A 34 2.50 12.52 -14.09
CA PRO A 34 3.26 11.30 -14.39
C PRO A 34 4.67 11.24 -13.76
N TYR A 35 5.08 12.24 -12.98
CA TYR A 35 6.51 12.47 -12.69
C TYR A 35 7.13 11.58 -11.61
N LEU A 36 6.33 11.03 -10.68
CA LEU A 36 6.83 10.28 -9.51
C LEU A 36 6.11 8.94 -9.26
N SER A 37 4.80 8.89 -9.48
CA SER A 37 3.99 7.70 -9.29
C SER A 37 4.25 6.68 -10.39
N LEU A 38 4.73 5.50 -9.99
CA LEU A 38 4.87 4.36 -10.88
C LEU A 38 3.59 3.52 -10.88
N ALA A 39 3.14 3.13 -12.07
CA ALA A 39 2.03 2.21 -12.24
C ALA A 39 2.47 1.03 -13.13
N SER A 40 2.06 -0.18 -12.74
CA SER A 40 2.21 -1.38 -13.55
C SER A 40 0.94 -2.22 -13.42
N SER A 41 0.52 -2.83 -14.52
CA SER A 41 -0.61 -3.74 -14.56
C SER A 41 -0.16 -5.04 -15.20
N ASN A 42 -0.17 -6.11 -14.42
CA ASN A 42 0.17 -7.46 -14.86
C ASN A 42 -1.02 -8.37 -14.62
N SER A 43 -2.12 -8.15 -15.36
CA SER A 43 -3.26 -9.07 -15.31
C SER A 43 -2.97 -10.29 -16.18
N THR A 44 -3.10 -11.48 -15.59
CA THR A 44 -3.08 -12.75 -16.33
C THR A 44 -4.43 -13.06 -16.98
N TRP A 45 -5.47 -12.26 -16.71
CA TRP A 45 -6.80 -12.50 -17.23
C TRP A 45 -6.99 -11.90 -18.63
N THR A 46 -7.43 -12.73 -19.57
CA THR A 46 -7.87 -12.26 -20.88
C THR A 46 -9.02 -11.25 -20.74
N PRO A 47 -9.03 -10.14 -21.49
CA PRO A 47 -10.13 -9.18 -21.46
C PRO A 47 -11.49 -9.85 -21.71
N LEU A 48 -12.47 -9.60 -20.84
CA LEU A 48 -13.81 -10.16 -20.94
C LEU A 48 -14.86 -9.11 -20.52
N PRO A 49 -15.75 -8.64 -21.41
CA PRO A 49 -16.81 -7.70 -21.05
C PRO A 49 -17.70 -8.22 -19.92
N GLY A 50 -18.13 -7.33 -19.03
CA GLY A 50 -18.98 -7.69 -17.87
C GLY A 50 -18.24 -8.36 -16.70
N SER A 51 -16.97 -8.72 -16.85
CA SER A 51 -16.20 -9.42 -15.80
C SER A 51 -15.53 -8.50 -14.77
N GLN A 52 -15.66 -7.18 -14.90
CA GLN A 52 -14.92 -6.23 -14.06
C GLN A 52 -15.22 -6.41 -12.56
N ILE A 53 -16.50 -6.52 -12.19
CA ILE A 53 -16.89 -6.54 -10.77
C ILE A 53 -16.49 -7.87 -10.11
N CYS A 54 -16.68 -9.00 -10.79
CA CYS A 54 -16.27 -10.30 -10.24
C CYS A 54 -14.75 -10.40 -10.11
N ARG A 55 -14.01 -9.97 -11.13
CA ARG A 55 -12.53 -9.93 -11.08
C ARG A 55 -11.99 -8.97 -10.03
N ALA A 56 -12.64 -7.82 -9.84
CA ALA A 56 -12.26 -6.89 -8.77
C ALA A 56 -12.52 -7.50 -7.38
N ALA A 57 -13.61 -8.24 -7.20
CA ALA A 57 -13.89 -8.94 -5.95
C ALA A 57 -12.83 -10.00 -5.63
N ASP A 58 -12.42 -10.79 -6.63
CA ASP A 58 -11.33 -11.76 -6.50
C ASP A 58 -10.01 -11.07 -6.17
N ASP A 59 -9.64 -10.03 -6.92
CA ASP A 59 -8.38 -9.30 -6.71
C ASP A 59 -8.30 -8.71 -5.31
N ILE A 60 -9.36 -8.01 -4.87
CA ILE A 60 -9.45 -7.44 -3.53
C ILE A 60 -9.34 -8.55 -2.46
N TYR A 61 -9.99 -9.69 -2.65
CA TYR A 61 -9.89 -10.81 -1.72
C TYR A 61 -8.43 -11.27 -1.58
N TYR A 62 -7.71 -11.49 -2.68
CA TYR A 62 -6.31 -11.92 -2.63
C TYR A 62 -5.38 -10.85 -2.06
N TRP A 63 -5.61 -9.56 -2.34
CA TRP A 63 -4.88 -8.46 -1.69
C TRP A 63 -5.12 -8.43 -0.17
N MET A 64 -6.35 -8.67 0.29
CA MET A 64 -6.65 -8.78 1.72
C MET A 64 -5.98 -10.00 2.36
N ARG A 65 -5.89 -11.13 1.66
CA ARG A 65 -5.10 -12.29 2.13
C ARG A 65 -3.61 -11.94 2.26
N PHE A 66 -3.09 -11.10 1.36
CA PHE A 66 -1.71 -10.62 1.44
C PHE A 66 -1.50 -9.68 2.64
N TRP A 67 -2.41 -8.72 2.84
CA TRP A 67 -2.44 -7.85 4.01
C TRP A 67 -2.45 -8.65 5.33
N GLU A 68 -3.28 -9.70 5.41
CA GLU A 68 -3.36 -10.57 6.58
C GLU A 68 -2.03 -11.30 6.84
N LYS A 69 -1.35 -11.80 5.79
CA LYS A 69 -0.05 -12.45 5.92
C LYS A 69 1.02 -11.52 6.50
N ILE A 70 1.05 -10.27 6.05
CA ILE A 70 1.98 -9.25 6.60
C ILE A 70 1.62 -8.97 8.06
N ARG A 71 0.33 -8.77 8.36
CA ARG A 71 -0.12 -8.52 9.75
C ARG A 71 0.27 -9.63 10.71
N LYS A 72 0.13 -10.88 10.27
CA LYS A 72 0.47 -12.09 11.06
C LYS A 72 1.97 -12.40 11.09
N GLY A 73 2.81 -11.67 10.36
CA GLY A 73 4.23 -12.01 10.23
C GLY A 73 4.48 -13.36 9.56
N THR A 74 3.54 -13.83 8.72
CA THR A 74 3.61 -15.13 8.03
C THR A 74 3.97 -15.01 6.56
N LEU A 75 4.22 -13.78 6.07
CA LEU A 75 4.77 -13.56 4.75
C LEU A 75 6.16 -14.21 4.66
N GLN A 76 6.42 -14.94 3.57
CA GLN A 76 7.70 -15.58 3.34
C GLN A 76 8.84 -14.55 3.31
N ILE A 77 9.88 -14.80 4.10
CA ILE A 77 11.08 -13.94 4.13
C ILE A 77 11.77 -14.00 2.76
N MET A 78 12.05 -12.82 2.21
CA MET A 78 12.78 -12.70 0.97
C MET A 78 14.27 -13.01 1.19
N ARG A 79 14.81 -13.87 0.33
CA ARG A 79 16.22 -14.25 0.33
C ARG A 79 16.78 -14.13 -1.08
N SER A 80 17.98 -13.61 -1.19
CA SER A 80 18.75 -13.67 -2.44
C SER A 80 20.16 -14.16 -2.14
N ARG A 81 20.59 -15.20 -2.85
CA ARG A 81 21.93 -15.81 -2.69
C ARG A 81 22.24 -16.17 -1.22
N GLY A 82 21.23 -16.69 -0.50
CA GLY A 82 21.35 -17.08 0.91
C GLY A 82 21.22 -15.92 1.92
N VAL A 83 21.24 -14.67 1.47
CA VAL A 83 21.13 -13.48 2.34
C VAL A 83 19.68 -13.08 2.51
N VAL A 84 19.26 -12.84 3.76
CA VAL A 84 17.95 -12.28 4.10
C VAL A 84 17.91 -10.80 3.73
N TRP A 85 16.85 -10.39 3.05
CA TRP A 85 16.64 -8.97 2.71
C TRP A 85 15.75 -8.29 3.74
N ASP A 86 15.89 -6.97 3.85
CA ASP A 86 14.99 -6.15 4.65
C ASP A 86 13.55 -6.28 4.12
N MET A 87 12.60 -6.36 5.05
CA MET A 87 11.18 -6.55 4.76
C MET A 87 10.36 -5.29 5.10
N HIS A 88 10.98 -4.19 5.56
CA HIS A 88 10.29 -3.01 6.06
C HIS A 88 9.36 -2.38 5.01
N GLN A 89 9.72 -2.45 3.73
CA GLN A 89 8.88 -1.91 2.65
C GLN A 89 7.48 -2.53 2.59
N TYR A 90 7.30 -3.79 3.02
CA TYR A 90 5.98 -4.41 3.07
C TYR A 90 5.04 -3.75 4.09
N HIS A 91 5.57 -3.12 5.13
CA HIS A 91 4.78 -2.35 6.10
C HIS A 91 4.29 -1.02 5.52
N CYS A 92 4.84 -0.58 4.38
CA CYS A 92 4.44 0.64 3.68
C CYS A 92 3.36 0.39 2.61
N LEU A 93 3.02 -0.87 2.32
CA LEU A 93 2.18 -1.24 1.18
C LEU A 93 0.69 -0.97 1.42
N PHE A 94 0.22 -1.25 2.64
CA PHE A 94 -1.17 -1.06 3.03
C PHE A 94 -1.31 0.10 4.02
N ASN A 95 -2.53 0.62 4.15
CA ASN A 95 -2.90 1.62 5.16
C ASN A 95 -1.93 2.81 5.23
N SER A 96 -1.39 3.20 4.08
CA SER A 96 -0.40 4.26 3.94
C SER A 96 -0.88 5.28 2.92
N CYS A 97 -0.70 6.56 3.21
CA CYS A 97 -1.15 7.64 2.34
C CYS A 97 -0.20 8.84 2.44
N ARG A 98 0.14 9.42 1.28
CA ARG A 98 0.84 10.70 1.21
C ARG A 98 -0.16 11.84 1.34
N VAL A 99 0.08 12.72 2.29
CA VAL A 99 -0.73 13.91 2.55
C VAL A 99 0.08 15.13 2.14
N PRO A 100 -0.49 16.01 1.29
CA PRO A 100 0.15 17.27 0.92
C PRO A 100 0.30 18.19 2.14
N GLU A 101 1.52 18.64 2.40
CA GLU A 101 1.87 19.51 3.53
C GLU A 101 2.96 20.52 3.12
N LEU A 102 3.17 21.56 3.94
CA LEU A 102 4.25 22.54 3.76
C LEU A 102 5.26 22.45 4.91
N PRO A 103 6.58 22.58 4.64
CA PRO A 103 7.20 22.78 3.33
C PRO A 103 7.34 21.50 2.49
N LYS A 104 7.10 20.33 3.09
CA LYS A 104 7.15 19.02 2.43
C LYS A 104 5.93 18.17 2.74
N ASP A 105 5.62 17.24 1.84
CA ASP A 105 4.53 16.29 2.06
C ASP A 105 4.91 15.26 3.13
N ARG A 106 3.90 14.54 3.63
CA ARG A 106 4.12 13.50 4.62
C ARG A 106 3.41 12.21 4.28
N ILE A 107 4.13 11.08 4.37
CA ILE A 107 3.56 9.75 4.25
C ILE A 107 3.14 9.29 5.65
N TYR A 108 1.83 9.22 5.86
CA TYR A 108 1.24 8.63 7.05
C TYR A 108 1.09 7.13 6.85
N ARG A 109 1.53 6.36 7.85
CA ARG A 109 1.47 4.90 7.86
C ARG A 109 0.68 4.46 9.08
N TYR A 110 -0.46 3.85 8.83
CA TYR A 110 -1.37 3.35 9.87
C TYR A 110 -1.35 1.81 9.96
N PHE A 111 -0.61 1.16 9.07
CA PHE A 111 -0.41 -0.27 9.14
C PHE A 111 0.31 -0.64 10.44
N LYS A 112 -0.15 -1.73 11.05
CA LYS A 112 0.48 -2.37 12.19
C LYS A 112 0.45 -3.87 11.96
N THR A 113 1.36 -4.63 12.56
CA THR A 113 1.21 -6.08 12.71
C THR A 113 0.21 -6.42 13.82
N GLU A 114 -0.14 -7.69 13.98
CA GLU A 114 -0.95 -8.13 15.13
C GLU A 114 -0.23 -7.88 16.46
N SER A 115 1.10 -7.98 16.50
CA SER A 115 1.90 -7.70 17.71
C SER A 115 2.02 -6.21 18.03
N GLU A 116 1.85 -5.34 17.04
CA GLU A 116 1.89 -3.87 17.19
C GLU A 116 0.51 -3.26 17.51
N GLY A 117 -0.59 -3.97 17.18
CA GLY A 117 -1.95 -3.64 17.59
C GLY A 117 -2.96 -3.53 16.44
N ASP A 118 -3.98 -2.69 16.66
CA ASP A 118 -5.10 -2.52 15.73
C ASP A 118 -4.65 -1.83 14.43
N CYS A 119 -5.19 -2.32 13.30
CA CYS A 119 -4.97 -1.76 11.97
C CYS A 119 -6.30 -1.64 11.23
N PRO A 120 -6.53 -0.55 10.48
CA PRO A 120 -7.74 -0.41 9.67
C PRO A 120 -7.85 -1.55 8.66
N SER A 121 -9.04 -2.13 8.55
CA SER A 121 -9.33 -3.25 7.64
C SER A 121 -10.26 -2.87 6.49
N HIS A 122 -10.68 -1.61 6.38
CA HIS A 122 -11.55 -1.18 5.29
C HIS A 122 -10.73 -0.82 4.03
N ILE A 123 -11.38 -0.89 2.88
CA ILE A 123 -10.88 -0.30 1.63
C ILE A 123 -11.71 0.93 1.25
N THR A 124 -11.12 1.74 0.37
CA THR A 124 -11.82 2.83 -0.31
C THR A 124 -12.12 2.42 -1.75
N VAL A 125 -13.39 2.48 -2.14
CA VAL A 125 -13.83 2.20 -3.52
C VAL A 125 -14.27 3.49 -4.18
N LEU A 126 -13.64 3.84 -5.30
CA LEU A 126 -14.00 5.00 -6.11
C LEU A 126 -14.81 4.55 -7.32
N CYS A 127 -16.00 5.12 -7.51
CA CYS A 127 -16.85 4.79 -8.66
C CYS A 127 -17.67 6.01 -9.09
N ARG A 128 -17.52 6.44 -10.35
CA ARG A 128 -18.21 7.59 -10.97
C ARG A 128 -18.27 8.84 -10.07
N GLY A 129 -17.14 9.22 -9.49
CA GLY A 129 -17.02 10.41 -8.63
C GLY A 129 -17.53 10.23 -7.20
N LYS A 130 -18.03 9.05 -6.82
CA LYS A 130 -18.37 8.72 -5.43
C LYS A 130 -17.27 7.89 -4.78
N ILE A 131 -17.15 8.06 -3.46
CA ILE A 131 -16.19 7.37 -2.62
C ILE A 131 -16.96 6.56 -1.58
N TRP A 132 -16.65 5.26 -1.50
CA TRP A 132 -17.27 4.33 -0.57
C TRP A 132 -16.23 3.75 0.36
N ARG A 133 -16.56 3.68 1.66
CA ARG A 133 -15.81 2.90 2.63
C ARG A 133 -16.43 1.50 2.70
N VAL A 134 -15.64 0.47 2.44
CA VAL A 134 -16.08 -0.93 2.49
C VAL A 134 -15.28 -1.66 3.56
N GLU A 135 -15.96 -2.08 4.62
CA GLU A 135 -15.35 -2.95 5.65
C GLU A 135 -15.07 -4.33 5.07
N MET A 136 -13.84 -4.84 5.26
CA MET A 136 -13.40 -6.11 4.67
C MET A 136 -13.50 -7.30 5.61
N LEU A 137 -13.73 -7.06 6.91
CA LEU A 137 -13.88 -8.12 7.89
C LEU A 137 -15.35 -8.30 8.27
N ARG A 138 -15.78 -9.55 8.40
CA ARG A 138 -17.04 -9.98 9.03
C ARG A 138 -16.65 -10.99 10.10
N ASP A 139 -16.95 -10.70 11.36
CA ASP A 139 -16.59 -11.55 12.51
C ASP A 139 -15.10 -11.93 12.56
N ARG A 140 -14.24 -10.95 12.21
CA ARG A 140 -12.76 -11.09 12.10
C ARG A 140 -12.26 -11.95 10.95
N GLU A 141 -13.15 -12.44 10.08
CA GLU A 141 -12.79 -13.14 8.85
C GLU A 141 -12.86 -12.21 7.66
N ILE A 142 -11.97 -12.40 6.69
CA ILE A 142 -12.00 -11.65 5.42
C ILE A 142 -13.25 -12.09 4.65
N LYS A 143 -14.04 -11.10 4.22
CA LYS A 143 -15.21 -11.31 3.36
C LYS A 143 -14.85 -12.10 2.11
N THR A 144 -15.71 -13.04 1.72
CA THR A 144 -15.48 -13.88 0.54
C THR A 144 -15.61 -13.07 -0.76
N PRO A 145 -15.07 -13.57 -1.89
CA PRO A 145 -15.29 -12.93 -3.19
C PRO A 145 -16.77 -12.69 -3.52
N ASP A 146 -17.69 -13.59 -3.11
CA ASP A 146 -19.12 -13.42 -3.36
C ASP A 146 -19.71 -12.22 -2.58
N GLU A 147 -19.32 -12.06 -1.32
CA GLU A 147 -19.74 -10.91 -0.49
C GLU A 147 -19.20 -9.59 -1.04
N LEU A 148 -17.95 -9.61 -1.50
CA LEU A 148 -17.31 -8.44 -2.11
C LEU A 148 -17.97 -8.11 -3.44
N HIS A 149 -18.25 -9.11 -4.28
CA HIS A 149 -18.95 -8.93 -5.54
C HIS A 149 -20.33 -8.31 -5.31
N HIS A 150 -21.10 -8.80 -4.34
CA HIS A 150 -22.38 -8.20 -3.96
C HIS A 150 -22.21 -6.73 -3.54
N THR A 151 -21.28 -6.44 -2.64
CA THR A 151 -21.02 -5.09 -2.14
C THR A 151 -20.62 -4.12 -3.25
N LEU A 152 -19.69 -4.54 -4.13
CA LEU A 152 -19.21 -3.71 -5.25
C LEU A 152 -20.32 -3.48 -6.28
N LYS A 153 -21.15 -4.49 -6.54
CA LYS A 153 -22.30 -4.37 -7.45
C LYS A 153 -23.32 -3.38 -6.93
N GLU A 154 -23.61 -3.38 -5.63
CA GLU A 154 -24.50 -2.40 -5.02
C GLU A 154 -23.91 -0.99 -5.09
N ASN A 155 -22.63 -0.81 -4.77
CA ASN A 155 -21.96 0.50 -4.88
C ASN A 155 -22.04 1.07 -6.32
N ALA A 156 -21.83 0.21 -7.33
CA ALA A 156 -21.90 0.61 -8.74
C ALA A 156 -23.32 0.91 -9.25
N ARG A 157 -24.36 0.37 -8.59
CA ARG A 157 -25.77 0.68 -8.89
C ARG A 157 -26.20 2.03 -8.34
N HIS A 158 -25.64 2.43 -7.20
CA HIS A 158 -25.97 3.69 -6.52
C HIS A 158 -25.11 4.86 -6.99
N THR A 159 -24.36 4.71 -8.08
CA THR A 159 -23.51 5.74 -8.71
C THR A 159 -24.04 6.19 -10.05
#